data_AF-A0A9W6VX60-F1
#
_entry.id   AF-A0A9W6VX60-F1
#
_cell.length_a   1.000
_cell.length_b   1.000
_cell.length_c   1.000
_cell.angle_alpha   90.00
_cell.angle_beta   90.00
_cell.angle_gamma   90.00
#
_symmetry.space_group_name_H-M   'P 1'
#
loop_
_entity.id
_entity.type
_entity.pdbx_description
1 polymer ?
#
loop_
_entity_poly.entity_id
_entity_poly.type
_entity_poly.pdbx_seq_one_letter_code
_entity_poly.pdbx_strand_id
1 'polypeptide(L)'
;MRYRGSRRQAEVAAADSRGRHRRSKDATGGPDRTSRADGTSEPAVERPRRLQPRDALGRFRKIEPVDLRAVEHPGDVAADARAKPRYTWRDFELDEDLPRAAPHPPDAVDLRDGRRNCGTLESILYRQWAADGRSAPADAVRAIDSLAELPDALKDKLADGLDGIYVGSGGVPDLDDMQYLRGAPLPGGKATWDICAGAYGDRKIVVGDQPSPTPDVMLHEVGHALDDIDGEFVEDGSRQWQSDSPEFRALYEQCVPHFASDFHITGDDLGRHEFFADAFAAIASRQRPALVDMLGGNTRAALNVMLFFNRKYGI
;
A
#
# COMPACT_ATOMS: atom_id res chain seq x y z
N MET A 1 27.58 10.89 60.68
CA MET A 1 27.21 9.61 61.33
C MET A 1 28.34 8.61 61.05
N ARG A 2 28.77 7.88 62.09
CA ARG A 2 29.80 6.82 62.15
C ARG A 2 29.52 5.70 61.10
N TYR A 3 30.39 4.84 60.57
CA TYR A 3 31.82 4.49 60.70
C TYR A 3 32.22 3.62 59.48
N ARG A 4 33.55 3.47 59.27
CA ARG A 4 34.33 2.55 58.39
C ARG A 4 33.81 1.10 58.37
N GLY A 5 34.12 0.19 57.42
CA GLY A 5 35.07 0.14 56.31
C GLY A 5 35.46 -1.33 55.97
N SER A 6 36.03 -1.53 54.79
CA SER A 6 37.09 -2.49 54.42
C SER A 6 36.83 -4.00 54.18
N ARG A 7 36.98 -4.39 52.89
CA ARG A 7 37.89 -5.40 52.29
C ARG A 7 38.11 -6.79 52.93
N ARG A 8 37.97 -7.83 52.08
CA ARG A 8 38.96 -8.88 51.62
C ARG A 8 38.14 -10.05 51.02
N GLN A 9 38.26 -10.50 49.77
CA GLN A 9 39.34 -11.08 48.94
C GLN A 9 39.78 -12.53 49.31
N ALA A 10 39.74 -13.37 48.27
CA ALA A 10 40.40 -14.67 48.01
C ALA A 10 39.81 -15.96 48.63
N GLU A 11 39.91 -17.18 48.08
CA GLU A 11 40.14 -17.82 46.75
C GLU A 11 40.28 -19.35 47.05
N VAL A 12 40.26 -20.22 46.02
CA VAL A 12 40.75 -21.65 45.99
C VAL A 12 39.75 -22.73 46.51
N ALA A 13 39.51 -23.94 45.96
CA ALA A 13 40.05 -24.83 44.91
C ALA A 13 38.90 -25.79 44.43
N ALA A 14 38.77 -26.15 43.15
CA ALA A 14 39.34 -27.31 42.43
C ALA A 14 39.02 -28.72 43.01
N ALA A 15 38.31 -29.55 42.23
CA ALA A 15 38.69 -30.94 41.91
C ALA A 15 37.74 -31.63 40.91
N ASP A 16 38.40 -32.38 40.02
CA ASP A 16 38.00 -33.17 38.85
C ASP A 16 37.31 -34.50 39.23
N SER A 17 36.44 -35.03 38.36
CA SER A 17 36.38 -36.50 38.11
C SER A 17 35.49 -36.89 36.92
N ARG A 18 36.04 -37.85 36.18
CA ARG A 18 35.71 -38.34 34.83
C ARG A 18 34.66 -39.46 34.88
N GLY A 19 33.92 -39.65 33.78
CA GLY A 19 32.97 -40.77 33.65
C GLY A 19 32.48 -41.11 32.23
N ARG A 20 33.40 -41.57 31.38
CA ARG A 20 33.28 -42.56 30.26
C ARG A 20 31.95 -42.85 29.53
N HIS A 21 32.05 -42.72 28.20
CA HIS A 21 31.74 -43.68 27.10
C HIS A 21 30.42 -44.47 27.04
N ARG A 22 29.73 -44.37 25.88
CA ARG A 22 29.85 -45.34 24.76
C ARG A 22 29.10 -44.90 23.48
N ARG A 23 29.81 -44.95 22.34
CA ARG A 23 29.32 -45.10 20.95
C ARG A 23 28.57 -46.45 20.83
N SER A 24 27.74 -46.77 19.82
CA SER A 24 28.00 -46.84 18.36
C SER A 24 26.69 -47.29 17.65
N LYS A 25 26.37 -46.83 16.42
CA LYS A 25 26.51 -47.51 15.10
C LYS A 25 25.56 -48.71 14.88
N ASP A 26 24.99 -49.04 13.71
CA ASP A 26 25.11 -48.64 12.29
C ASP A 26 23.87 -49.21 11.54
N ALA A 27 23.52 -48.61 10.39
CA ALA A 27 23.20 -49.17 9.05
C ALA A 27 22.57 -50.60 8.92
N THR A 28 21.70 -51.00 7.98
CA THR A 28 21.56 -50.75 6.52
C THR A 28 20.46 -51.70 5.98
N GLY A 29 19.81 -51.40 4.84
CA GLY A 29 19.32 -52.44 3.88
C GLY A 29 17.89 -52.31 3.31
N GLY A 30 17.76 -52.04 2.00
CA GLY A 30 16.65 -52.52 1.14
C GLY A 30 16.94 -53.95 0.61
N PRO A 31 16.24 -54.55 -0.40
CA PRO A 31 15.43 -53.96 -1.51
C PRO A 31 14.16 -54.74 -2.00
N ASP A 32 13.48 -54.21 -3.05
CA ASP A 32 12.70 -54.83 -4.19
C ASP A 32 11.44 -55.73 -3.92
N ARG A 33 10.32 -55.82 -4.70
CA ARG A 33 9.85 -55.32 -6.03
C ARG A 33 8.35 -55.70 -6.29
N THR A 34 7.66 -55.01 -7.23
CA THR A 34 6.42 -55.34 -8.03
C THR A 34 5.03 -55.22 -7.33
N SER A 35 3.90 -54.70 -7.89
CA SER A 35 3.46 -54.35 -9.26
C SER A 35 2.14 -53.51 -9.30
N ARG A 36 2.03 -52.57 -10.27
CA ARG A 36 0.86 -52.06 -11.07
C ARG A 36 -0.49 -51.68 -10.42
N ALA A 37 -0.92 -50.42 -10.63
CA ALA A 37 -2.17 -50.02 -11.33
C ALA A 37 -2.26 -48.49 -11.54
N ASP A 38 -2.93 -48.09 -12.62
CA ASP A 38 -3.23 -46.74 -13.13
C ASP A 38 -3.81 -45.74 -12.11
N GLY A 39 -3.54 -44.46 -12.35
CA GLY A 39 -4.28 -43.35 -11.76
C GLY A 39 -3.47 -42.06 -11.70
N THR A 40 -3.46 -41.28 -12.77
CA THR A 40 -2.99 -39.89 -12.76
C THR A 40 -3.92 -39.03 -11.89
N SER A 41 -3.51 -38.75 -10.66
CA SER A 41 -4.03 -37.65 -9.85
C SER A 41 -2.85 -36.84 -9.35
N GLU A 42 -2.72 -35.62 -9.85
CA GLU A 42 -1.80 -34.62 -9.31
C GLU A 42 -2.14 -34.37 -7.83
N PRO A 43 -1.14 -34.24 -6.94
CA PRO A 43 -1.40 -33.91 -5.55
C PRO A 43 -1.93 -32.47 -5.47
N ALA A 44 -3.16 -32.33 -4.98
CA ALA A 44 -3.75 -31.04 -4.66
C ALA A 44 -2.80 -30.28 -3.72
N VAL A 45 -2.23 -29.18 -4.23
CA VAL A 45 -1.40 -28.26 -3.45
C VAL A 45 -2.26 -27.69 -2.34
N GLU A 46 -1.99 -28.13 -1.12
CA GLU A 46 -2.69 -27.72 0.09
C GLU A 46 -2.43 -26.22 0.31
N ARG A 47 -3.41 -25.37 -0.03
CA ARG A 47 -3.32 -23.92 0.13
C ARG A 47 -3.14 -23.55 1.61
N PRO A 48 -2.19 -22.66 1.97
CA PRO A 48 -2.05 -22.17 3.34
C PRO A 48 -3.35 -21.51 3.82
N ARG A 49 -3.86 -21.97 4.97
CA ARG A 49 -5.15 -21.62 5.59
C ARG A 49 -5.33 -20.13 6.00
N ARG A 50 -4.47 -19.21 5.56
CA ARG A 50 -4.45 -17.80 5.98
C ARG A 50 -5.14 -16.82 5.02
N LEU A 51 -5.52 -17.26 3.81
CA LEU A 51 -6.08 -16.39 2.77
C LEU A 51 -7.57 -16.64 2.44
N GLN A 52 -8.33 -17.27 3.34
CA GLN A 52 -9.77 -17.45 3.12
C GLN A 52 -10.60 -16.31 3.75
N PRO A 53 -11.56 -15.71 3.00
CA PRO A 53 -12.45 -14.68 3.52
C PRO A 53 -13.26 -15.18 4.72
N ARG A 54 -13.32 -14.35 5.77
CA ARG A 54 -14.10 -14.60 6.99
C ARG A 54 -15.33 -13.71 7.00
N ASP A 55 -16.40 -14.17 7.65
CA ASP A 55 -17.52 -13.29 7.97
C ASP A 55 -17.21 -12.36 9.15
N ALA A 56 -18.12 -11.42 9.44
CA ALA A 56 -18.00 -10.44 10.52
C ALA A 56 -17.87 -11.06 11.94
N LEU A 57 -18.01 -12.39 12.08
CA LEU A 57 -17.83 -13.14 13.32
C LEU A 57 -16.65 -14.12 13.25
N GLY A 58 -15.81 -14.02 12.22
CA GLY A 58 -14.54 -14.74 12.11
C GLY A 58 -14.64 -16.21 11.67
N ARG A 59 -15.77 -16.67 11.13
CA ARG A 59 -15.96 -18.08 10.70
C ARG A 59 -15.66 -18.28 9.21
N PHE A 60 -15.17 -19.48 8.87
CA PHE A 60 -14.86 -19.86 7.48
C PHE A 60 -16.15 -20.09 6.69
N ARG A 61 -16.30 -19.41 5.53
CA ARG A 61 -17.40 -19.69 4.58
C ARG A 61 -17.01 -20.81 3.62
N LYS A 62 -17.87 -21.82 3.52
CA LYS A 62 -17.78 -22.87 2.49
C LYS A 62 -18.59 -22.40 1.27
N ILE A 63 -17.94 -22.23 0.13
CA ILE A 63 -18.61 -21.96 -1.15
C ILE A 63 -18.88 -23.32 -1.80
N GLU A 64 -20.15 -23.68 -1.97
CA GLU A 64 -20.56 -24.85 -2.75
C GLU A 64 -20.61 -24.44 -4.24
N PRO A 65 -20.04 -25.23 -5.16
CA PRO A 65 -20.12 -24.97 -6.59
C PRO A 65 -21.49 -25.40 -7.11
N VAL A 66 -22.25 -24.49 -7.72
CA VAL A 66 -23.47 -24.84 -8.45
C VAL A 66 -23.26 -24.57 -9.93
N ASP A 67 -23.45 -25.66 -10.69
CA ASP A 67 -23.52 -25.78 -12.14
C ASP A 67 -24.27 -24.66 -12.85
N LEU A 68 -23.70 -24.13 -13.93
CA LEU A 68 -24.47 -23.63 -15.07
C LEU A 68 -23.81 -24.06 -16.38
N ARG A 69 -24.23 -25.22 -16.89
CA ARG A 69 -24.11 -25.61 -18.29
C ARG A 69 -25.14 -24.85 -19.14
N ALA A 70 -24.66 -24.43 -20.32
CA ALA A 70 -25.33 -24.38 -21.62
C ALA A 70 -26.70 -23.67 -21.77
N VAL A 71 -26.67 -22.53 -22.47
CA VAL A 71 -27.69 -22.19 -23.47
C VAL A 71 -26.99 -21.56 -24.68
N GLU A 72 -27.10 -22.18 -25.86
CA GLU A 72 -26.58 -21.69 -27.14
C GLU A 72 -27.53 -20.65 -27.81
N HIS A 73 -26.94 -19.81 -28.67
CA HIS A 73 -27.47 -18.64 -29.40
C HIS A 73 -28.53 -18.95 -30.49
N PRO A 74 -29.22 -17.92 -31.07
CA PRO A 74 -28.68 -17.29 -32.31
C PRO A 74 -29.00 -15.79 -32.50
N GLY A 75 -28.14 -15.07 -33.21
CA GLY A 75 -28.50 -13.80 -33.85
C GLY A 75 -27.34 -12.83 -34.10
N ASP A 76 -26.77 -12.88 -35.32
CA ASP A 76 -25.81 -11.92 -35.86
C ASP A 76 -26.32 -10.47 -35.83
N VAL A 77 -25.53 -9.55 -35.24
CA VAL A 77 -25.42 -8.16 -35.69
C VAL A 77 -24.06 -7.60 -35.32
N ALA A 78 -23.52 -6.87 -36.27
CA ALA A 78 -22.13 -6.42 -36.42
C ALA A 78 -21.49 -5.81 -35.18
N ALA A 79 -20.18 -6.07 -35.06
CA ALA A 79 -19.25 -5.36 -34.21
C ALA A 79 -19.29 -3.86 -34.51
N ASP A 80 -19.83 -3.08 -33.58
CA ASP A 80 -19.47 -1.67 -33.45
C ASP A 80 -18.87 -1.50 -32.05
N ALA A 81 -17.54 -1.33 -32.05
CA ALA A 81 -16.77 -1.03 -30.87
C ALA A 81 -17.26 0.32 -30.34
N ARG A 82 -18.17 0.28 -29.37
CA ARG A 82 -18.49 1.43 -28.52
C ARG A 82 -17.19 1.87 -27.86
N ALA A 83 -16.49 2.80 -28.49
CA ALA A 83 -15.38 3.53 -27.89
C ALA A 83 -15.90 4.06 -26.56
N LYS A 84 -15.34 3.53 -25.46
CA LYS A 84 -15.67 4.01 -24.12
C LYS A 84 -15.36 5.52 -24.11
N PRO A 85 -16.30 6.37 -23.68
CA PRO A 85 -16.04 7.80 -23.61
C PRO A 85 -14.79 8.05 -22.75
N ARG A 86 -13.81 8.74 -23.34
CA ARG A 86 -12.62 9.23 -22.64
C ARG A 86 -13.01 10.54 -21.96
N TYR A 87 -13.51 10.42 -20.73
CA TYR A 87 -13.77 11.57 -19.87
C TYR A 87 -12.44 12.06 -19.30
N THR A 88 -12.26 13.38 -19.23
CA THR A 88 -11.16 14.01 -18.48
C THR A 88 -11.74 14.64 -17.21
N TRP A 89 -10.99 14.63 -16.11
CA TRP A 89 -11.54 15.08 -14.82
C TRP A 89 -11.85 16.58 -14.79
N ARG A 90 -11.29 17.37 -15.71
CA ARG A 90 -11.59 18.80 -15.90
C ARG A 90 -13.00 19.09 -16.42
N ASP A 91 -13.70 18.10 -16.97
CA ASP A 91 -15.04 18.30 -17.54
C ASP A 91 -16.15 18.41 -16.46
N PHE A 92 -15.81 18.29 -15.17
CA PHE A 92 -16.80 18.05 -14.12
C PHE A 92 -16.64 18.88 -12.83
N GLU A 93 -15.76 19.88 -12.80
CA GLU A 93 -15.57 20.80 -11.65
C GLU A 93 -16.91 21.47 -11.25
N LEU A 94 -17.30 21.37 -9.97
CA LEU A 94 -18.49 22.04 -9.43
C LEU A 94 -18.19 23.48 -8.96
N ASP A 95 -19.15 24.37 -9.19
CA ASP A 95 -19.20 25.77 -8.72
C ASP A 95 -19.60 25.92 -7.23
N GLU A 96 -19.68 24.85 -6.42
CA GLU A 96 -20.33 24.88 -5.10
C GLU A 96 -19.41 25.21 -3.90
N ASP A 97 -19.93 26.02 -2.96
CA ASP A 97 -19.34 26.39 -1.67
C ASP A 97 -19.26 25.19 -0.69
N LEU A 98 -18.41 24.21 -0.98
CA LEU A 98 -18.10 23.13 -0.03
C LEU A 98 -17.41 23.70 1.22
N PRO A 99 -17.71 23.16 2.43
CA PRO A 99 -17.04 23.60 3.65
C PRO A 99 -15.53 23.46 3.51
N ARG A 100 -14.78 24.56 3.67
CA ARG A 100 -13.31 24.55 3.63
C ARG A 100 -12.74 25.04 4.96
N ALA A 101 -12.31 24.11 5.81
CA ALA A 101 -11.64 24.47 7.05
C ALA A 101 -10.29 25.15 6.75
N ALA A 102 -10.11 26.38 7.25
CA ALA A 102 -8.87 27.12 7.11
C ALA A 102 -7.76 26.49 7.98
N PRO A 103 -6.49 26.47 7.52
CA PRO A 103 -5.38 25.99 8.34
C PRO A 103 -5.16 26.90 9.55
N HIS A 104 -4.51 26.35 10.57
CA HIS A 104 -3.89 27.14 11.62
C HIS A 104 -2.67 27.89 11.08
N PRO A 105 -2.21 28.95 11.78
CA PRO A 105 -0.93 29.58 11.49
C PRO A 105 0.23 28.55 11.47
N PRO A 106 1.27 28.76 10.65
CA PRO A 106 2.40 27.83 10.55
C PRO A 106 3.13 27.55 11.87
N ASP A 107 3.11 28.51 12.80
CA ASP A 107 3.74 28.45 14.13
C ASP A 107 2.78 28.00 15.24
N ALA A 108 1.54 27.64 14.89
CA ALA A 108 0.59 27.15 15.86
C ALA A 108 1.02 25.80 16.44
N VAL A 109 0.67 25.59 17.71
CA VAL A 109 0.80 24.28 18.36
C VAL A 109 -0.10 23.28 17.64
N ASP A 110 0.39 22.07 17.40
CA ASP A 110 -0.41 20.99 16.84
C ASP A 110 -1.53 20.58 17.81
N LEU A 111 -2.77 20.88 17.42
CA LEU A 111 -3.99 20.55 18.17
C LEU A 111 -4.60 19.22 17.74
N ARG A 112 -4.07 18.56 16.70
CA ARG A 112 -4.61 17.34 16.10
C ARG A 112 -6.10 17.43 15.72
N ASP A 113 -6.49 18.59 15.19
CA ASP A 113 -7.86 18.90 14.75
C ASP A 113 -7.99 18.95 13.22
N GLY A 114 -6.98 18.42 12.51
CA GLY A 114 -6.91 18.39 11.04
C GLY A 114 -6.57 19.74 10.41
N ARG A 115 -6.30 20.79 11.19
CA ARG A 115 -6.02 22.12 10.67
C ARG A 115 -4.53 22.47 10.71
N ARG A 116 -3.65 21.50 10.98
CA ARG A 116 -2.21 21.69 10.92
C ARG A 116 -1.79 22.24 9.55
N ASN A 117 -0.87 23.21 9.56
CA ASN A 117 -0.39 23.86 8.35
C ASN A 117 0.54 22.92 7.54
N CYS A 118 0.28 22.80 6.25
CA CYS A 118 0.98 21.96 5.27
C CYS A 118 1.89 22.77 4.32
N GLY A 119 2.17 24.04 4.62
CA GLY A 119 3.09 24.88 3.84
C GLY A 119 2.52 25.29 2.47
N THR A 120 3.31 25.08 1.41
CA THR A 120 2.92 25.45 0.03
C THR A 120 1.69 24.70 -0.49
N LEU A 121 1.42 23.52 0.07
CA LEU A 121 0.23 22.72 -0.22
C LEU A 121 -1.08 23.42 0.16
N GLU A 122 -1.07 24.41 1.06
CA GLU A 122 -2.29 25.10 1.50
C GLU A 122 -3.05 25.76 0.34
N SER A 123 -2.35 26.13 -0.73
CA SER A 123 -2.94 26.71 -1.94
C SER A 123 -3.87 25.75 -2.67
N ILE A 124 -3.56 24.45 -2.63
CA ILE A 124 -4.27 23.37 -3.36
C ILE A 124 -4.97 22.38 -2.42
N LEU A 125 -4.93 22.60 -1.10
CA LEU A 125 -5.53 21.70 -0.11
C LEU A 125 -6.94 22.15 0.28
N TYR A 126 -7.87 21.21 0.17
CA TYR A 126 -9.30 21.36 0.44
C TYR A 126 -9.72 20.45 1.59
N ARG A 127 -9.89 21.05 2.78
CA ARG A 127 -10.32 20.37 4.00
C ARG A 127 -11.84 20.42 4.13
N GLN A 128 -12.52 19.33 3.75
CA GLN A 128 -13.97 19.25 3.61
C GLN A 128 -14.69 18.97 4.94
N TRP A 129 -14.48 19.86 5.92
CA TRP A 129 -15.20 19.87 7.20
C TRP A 129 -15.34 21.29 7.74
N ALA A 130 -16.13 21.46 8.80
CA ALA A 130 -16.34 22.77 9.40
C ALA A 130 -15.07 23.25 10.13
N ALA A 131 -14.85 24.56 10.15
CA ALA A 131 -13.70 25.17 10.85
C ALA A 131 -13.74 25.01 12.39
N ASP A 132 -14.75 24.32 12.93
CA ASP A 132 -14.88 24.00 14.35
C ASP A 132 -13.87 22.93 14.83
N GLY A 133 -13.18 22.26 13.91
CA GLY A 133 -12.16 21.23 14.17
C GLY A 133 -12.69 19.96 14.84
N ARG A 134 -13.98 19.93 15.21
CA ARG A 134 -14.64 18.79 15.89
C ARG A 134 -15.29 17.83 14.92
N SER A 135 -15.47 18.27 13.68
CA SER A 135 -16.12 17.53 12.61
C SER A 135 -15.16 16.71 11.74
N ALA A 136 -13.84 16.83 11.93
CA ALA A 136 -12.85 16.13 11.14
C ALA A 136 -12.76 14.64 11.53
N PRO A 137 -12.89 13.69 10.58
CA PRO A 137 -12.61 12.27 10.83
C PRO A 137 -11.17 12.03 11.26
N ALA A 138 -10.93 11.00 12.08
CA ALA A 138 -9.59 10.68 12.55
C ALA A 138 -8.60 10.36 11.41
N ASP A 139 -9.06 9.66 10.36
CA ASP A 139 -8.25 9.35 9.18
C ASP A 139 -7.95 10.61 8.34
N ALA A 140 -8.89 11.55 8.25
CA ALA A 140 -8.67 12.86 7.64
C ALA A 140 -7.64 13.69 8.43
N VAL A 141 -7.71 13.70 9.77
CA VAL A 141 -6.70 14.35 10.60
C VAL A 141 -5.32 13.73 10.35
N ARG A 142 -5.22 12.39 10.32
CA ARG A 142 -3.97 11.69 10.03
C ARG A 142 -3.42 12.06 8.65
N ALA A 143 -4.28 12.14 7.63
CA ALA A 143 -3.87 12.55 6.28
C ALA A 143 -3.22 13.95 6.27
N ILE A 144 -3.81 14.91 6.99
CA ILE A 144 -3.23 16.26 7.13
C ILE A 144 -1.90 16.22 7.87
N ASP A 145 -1.80 15.45 8.96
CA ASP A 145 -0.56 15.30 9.70
C ASP A 145 0.56 14.71 8.82
N SER A 146 0.24 13.69 8.03
CA SER A 146 1.18 13.07 7.09
C SER A 146 1.67 14.06 6.02
N LEU A 147 0.78 14.88 5.45
CA LEU A 147 1.19 15.96 4.52
C LEU A 147 2.06 17.01 5.20
N ALA A 148 1.71 17.42 6.42
CA ALA A 148 2.46 18.42 7.17
C ALA A 148 3.89 17.93 7.51
N GLU A 149 4.09 16.62 7.65
CA GLU A 149 5.39 16.00 7.95
C GLU A 149 6.28 15.74 6.72
N LEU A 150 5.76 15.89 5.50
CA LEU A 150 6.57 15.77 4.29
C LEU A 150 7.70 16.83 4.25
N PRO A 151 8.88 16.49 3.68
CA PRO A 151 9.91 17.47 3.35
C PRO A 151 9.37 18.60 2.47
N ASP A 152 9.82 19.83 2.72
CA ASP A 152 9.32 21.01 2.00
C ASP A 152 9.53 20.92 0.48
N ALA A 153 10.66 20.35 0.03
CA ALA A 153 10.91 20.12 -1.39
C ALA A 153 9.88 19.19 -2.05
N LEU A 154 9.31 18.23 -1.31
CA LEU A 154 8.21 17.39 -1.83
C LEU A 154 6.90 18.14 -1.83
N LYS A 155 6.62 18.95 -0.80
CA LYS A 155 5.44 19.82 -0.76
C LYS A 155 5.42 20.80 -1.93
N ASP A 156 6.55 21.42 -2.24
CA ASP A 156 6.70 22.33 -3.38
C ASP A 156 6.47 21.61 -4.71
N LYS A 157 7.10 20.45 -4.90
CA LYS A 157 6.90 19.62 -6.09
C LYS A 157 5.43 19.23 -6.29
N LEU A 158 4.76 18.83 -5.21
CA LEU A 158 3.35 18.48 -5.24
C LEU A 158 2.48 19.69 -5.53
N ALA A 159 2.78 20.86 -4.95
CA ALA A 159 2.06 22.11 -5.21
C ALA A 159 2.15 22.53 -6.69
N ASP A 160 3.30 22.33 -7.34
CA ASP A 160 3.48 22.61 -8.77
C ASP A 160 2.83 21.54 -9.68
N GLY A 161 2.84 20.28 -9.21
CA GLY A 161 2.43 19.12 -9.99
C GLY A 161 0.96 18.72 -9.87
N LEU A 162 0.25 19.21 -8.84
CA LEU A 162 -1.15 18.88 -8.57
C LEU A 162 -2.08 20.07 -8.82
N ASP A 163 -3.32 19.74 -9.16
CA ASP A 163 -4.41 20.70 -9.32
C ASP A 163 -5.26 20.79 -8.02
N GLY A 164 -5.23 19.75 -7.17
CA GLY A 164 -5.92 19.76 -5.88
C GLY A 164 -5.67 18.54 -5.00
N ILE A 165 -5.78 18.74 -3.68
CA ILE A 165 -5.79 17.68 -2.67
C ILE A 165 -7.06 17.84 -1.83
N TYR A 166 -7.94 16.84 -1.87
CA TYR A 166 -9.23 16.86 -1.19
C TYR A 166 -9.22 15.85 -0.05
N VAL A 167 -9.59 16.31 1.15
CA VAL A 167 -9.62 15.47 2.35
C VAL A 167 -10.93 15.68 3.08
N GLY A 168 -11.61 14.60 3.49
CA GLY A 168 -12.85 14.70 4.26
C GLY A 168 -13.41 13.34 4.71
N SER A 169 -14.71 13.31 4.98
CA SER A 169 -15.43 12.09 5.42
C SER A 169 -15.96 11.27 4.24
N GLY A 170 -16.12 9.96 4.43
CA GLY A 170 -16.70 9.07 3.43
C GLY A 170 -15.66 8.41 2.53
N GLY A 171 -16.12 7.84 1.42
CA GLY A 171 -15.25 7.33 0.37
C GLY A 171 -14.89 8.42 -0.65
N VAL A 172 -14.06 8.08 -1.64
CA VAL A 172 -13.71 8.97 -2.76
C VAL A 172 -14.96 9.64 -3.39
N PRO A 173 -16.10 8.96 -3.63
CA PRO A 173 -17.27 9.61 -4.22
C PRO A 173 -17.96 10.65 -3.32
N ASP A 174 -17.68 10.66 -2.02
CA ASP A 174 -18.26 11.62 -1.07
C ASP A 174 -17.45 12.92 -1.01
N LEU A 175 -16.28 12.96 -1.66
CA LEU A 175 -15.32 14.06 -1.63
C LEU A 175 -15.12 14.64 -3.02
N ASP A 176 -15.11 15.98 -3.09
CA ASP A 176 -15.05 16.75 -4.35
C ASP A 176 -16.33 16.57 -5.22
N ASP A 177 -16.21 16.78 -6.54
CA ASP A 177 -17.22 16.61 -7.60
C ASP A 177 -17.47 15.13 -7.99
N MET A 178 -16.91 14.17 -7.24
CA MET A 178 -16.80 12.76 -7.62
C MET A 178 -18.01 11.89 -7.28
N GLN A 179 -19.15 12.49 -6.90
CA GLN A 179 -20.38 11.77 -6.54
C GLN A 179 -20.92 10.85 -7.64
N TYR A 180 -20.56 11.10 -8.91
CA TYR A 180 -20.91 10.24 -10.03
C TYR A 180 -20.19 8.87 -10.03
N LEU A 181 -19.10 8.73 -9.25
CA LEU A 181 -18.45 7.44 -9.01
C LEU A 181 -19.22 6.57 -8.01
N ARG A 182 -20.28 7.08 -7.38
CA ARG A 182 -21.13 6.32 -6.47
C ARG A 182 -21.70 5.09 -7.17
N GLY A 183 -21.41 3.92 -6.62
CA GLY A 183 -21.82 2.63 -7.20
C GLY A 183 -21.04 2.19 -8.45
N ALA A 184 -20.08 2.97 -8.94
CA ALA A 184 -19.25 2.58 -10.08
C ALA A 184 -18.22 1.52 -9.65
N PRO A 185 -17.97 0.47 -10.46
CA PRO A 185 -17.00 -0.57 -10.11
C PRO A 185 -15.57 -0.06 -10.25
N LEU A 186 -14.68 -0.54 -9.39
CA LEU A 186 -13.23 -0.35 -9.53
C LEU A 186 -12.70 -1.07 -10.78
N PRO A 187 -11.53 -0.69 -11.32
CA PRO A 187 -10.92 -1.33 -12.49
C PRO A 187 -10.77 -2.86 -12.35
N GLY A 188 -10.59 -3.36 -11.12
CA GLY A 188 -10.55 -4.79 -10.81
C GLY A 188 -11.90 -5.50 -10.65
N GLY A 189 -13.02 -4.78 -10.72
CA GLY A 189 -14.40 -5.29 -10.73
C GLY A 189 -14.92 -5.93 -9.44
N LYS A 190 -14.11 -5.98 -8.37
CA LYS A 190 -14.43 -6.69 -7.12
C LYS A 190 -15.14 -5.83 -6.05
N ALA A 191 -15.16 -4.52 -6.25
CA ALA A 191 -15.80 -3.55 -5.36
C ALA A 191 -16.13 -2.26 -6.12
N THR A 192 -16.79 -1.32 -5.47
CA THR A 192 -17.12 0.01 -6.00
C THR A 192 -16.22 1.10 -5.41
N TRP A 193 -16.18 2.26 -6.05
CA TRP A 193 -15.44 3.43 -5.55
C TRP A 193 -15.90 3.91 -4.17
N ASP A 194 -17.12 3.56 -3.75
CA ASP A 194 -17.69 3.94 -2.45
C ASP A 194 -16.87 3.46 -1.24
N ILE A 195 -16.09 2.39 -1.40
CA ILE A 195 -15.27 1.84 -0.32
C ILE A 195 -13.79 2.25 -0.41
N CYS A 196 -13.42 3.06 -1.41
CA CYS A 196 -12.05 3.51 -1.57
C CYS A 196 -11.74 4.60 -0.56
N ALA A 197 -10.70 4.37 0.23
CA ALA A 197 -10.18 5.31 1.20
C ALA A 197 -9.42 6.48 0.56
N GLY A 198 -8.87 6.26 -0.64
CA GLY A 198 -8.13 7.27 -1.38
C GLY A 198 -8.10 6.98 -2.87
N ALA A 199 -7.74 8.01 -3.63
CA ALA A 199 -7.46 7.91 -5.05
C ALA A 199 -6.51 9.04 -5.49
N TYR A 200 -5.70 8.71 -6.48
CA TYR A 200 -4.98 9.66 -7.31
C TYR A 200 -5.44 9.53 -8.77
N GLY A 201 -5.67 10.66 -9.44
CA GLY A 201 -6.01 10.72 -10.85
C GLY A 201 -6.09 12.15 -11.36
N ASP A 202 -5.70 12.39 -12.61
CA ASP A 202 -5.69 13.71 -13.27
C ASP A 202 -5.14 14.84 -12.37
N ARG A 203 -3.95 14.60 -11.78
CA ARG A 203 -3.29 15.57 -10.89
C ARG A 203 -4.10 15.97 -9.65
N LYS A 204 -5.09 15.18 -9.26
CA LYS A 204 -5.84 15.34 -8.00
C LYS A 204 -5.56 14.17 -7.05
N ILE A 205 -5.48 14.47 -5.76
CA ILE A 205 -5.50 13.47 -4.68
C ILE A 205 -6.81 13.63 -3.92
N VAL A 206 -7.48 12.53 -3.62
CA VAL A 206 -8.68 12.50 -2.77
C VAL A 206 -8.49 11.45 -1.68
N VAL A 207 -8.74 11.82 -0.43
CA VAL A 207 -8.62 10.92 0.73
C VAL A 207 -9.79 11.09 1.69
N GLY A 208 -10.49 9.98 1.92
CA GLY A 208 -11.59 9.85 2.86
C GLY A 208 -11.25 9.08 4.13
N ASP A 209 -12.29 8.61 4.83
CA ASP A 209 -12.18 7.89 6.10
C ASP A 209 -12.56 6.41 6.02
N GLN A 210 -12.70 5.87 4.81
CA GLN A 210 -12.89 4.44 4.63
C GLN A 210 -11.64 3.65 5.04
N PRO A 211 -11.80 2.41 5.56
CA PRO A 211 -10.67 1.56 5.90
C PRO A 211 -9.80 1.21 4.69
N SER A 212 -8.49 1.16 4.86
CA SER A 212 -7.52 0.78 3.82
C SER A 212 -6.46 -0.18 4.34
N PRO A 213 -5.95 -1.11 3.51
CA PRO A 213 -4.84 -1.98 3.89
C PRO A 213 -3.46 -1.31 3.80
N THR A 214 -3.35 -0.12 3.20
CA THR A 214 -2.06 0.58 3.04
C THR A 214 -1.55 1.18 4.36
N PRO A 215 -0.22 1.28 4.59
CA PRO A 215 0.35 1.85 5.81
C PRO A 215 -0.12 3.28 6.13
N ASP A 216 -0.31 4.11 5.10
CA ASP A 216 -0.83 5.47 5.17
C ASP A 216 -1.46 5.84 3.83
N VAL A 217 -2.78 6.06 3.82
CA VAL A 217 -3.55 6.31 2.58
C VAL A 217 -3.06 7.57 1.87
N MET A 218 -2.88 8.67 2.61
CA MET A 218 -2.46 9.92 2.01
C MET A 218 -1.07 9.79 1.39
N LEU A 219 -0.13 9.13 2.08
CA LEU A 219 1.21 8.93 1.53
C LEU A 219 1.23 7.94 0.37
N HIS A 220 0.31 6.96 0.33
CA HIS A 220 0.14 6.09 -0.83
C HIS A 220 -0.31 6.89 -2.06
N GLU A 221 -1.34 7.74 -1.93
CA GLU A 221 -1.78 8.59 -3.04
C GLU A 221 -0.72 9.63 -3.45
N VAL A 222 0.05 10.17 -2.50
CA VAL A 222 1.23 11.00 -2.80
C VAL A 222 2.28 10.21 -3.57
N GLY A 223 2.44 8.92 -3.26
CA GLY A 223 3.31 8.01 -4.00
C GLY A 223 2.91 7.92 -5.47
N HIS A 224 1.62 7.68 -5.77
CA HIS A 224 1.09 7.70 -7.13
C HIS A 224 1.26 9.07 -7.80
N ALA A 225 0.99 10.15 -7.08
CA ALA A 225 1.18 11.50 -7.59
C ALA A 225 2.63 11.79 -7.99
N LEU A 226 3.60 11.44 -7.15
CA LEU A 226 5.02 11.60 -7.48
C LEU A 226 5.44 10.69 -8.63
N ASP A 227 4.84 9.50 -8.73
CA ASP A 227 5.10 8.56 -9.82
C ASP A 227 4.68 9.16 -11.17
N ASP A 228 3.50 9.77 -11.25
CA ASP A 228 3.07 10.51 -12.46
C ASP A 228 3.88 11.80 -12.66
N ILE A 229 4.06 12.63 -11.62
CA ILE A 229 4.73 13.95 -11.74
C ILE A 229 6.15 13.81 -12.28
N ASP A 230 6.92 12.86 -11.75
CA ASP A 230 8.30 12.60 -12.18
C ASP A 230 8.40 11.74 -13.45
N GLY A 231 7.25 11.29 -13.96
CA GLY A 231 7.13 10.60 -15.22
C GLY A 231 7.58 11.43 -16.42
N GLU A 232 8.13 10.75 -17.44
CA GLU A 232 8.64 11.37 -18.66
C GLU A 232 7.64 11.25 -19.81
N PHE A 233 7.62 12.24 -20.72
CA PHE A 233 6.93 12.10 -21.99
C PHE A 233 7.80 11.29 -22.96
N VAL A 234 7.25 10.24 -23.54
CA VAL A 234 7.93 9.44 -24.57
C VAL A 234 7.57 9.92 -25.98
N GLU A 235 8.28 9.41 -26.99
CA GLU A 235 8.22 9.89 -28.39
C GLU A 235 6.81 9.92 -29.01
N ASP A 236 5.91 9.04 -28.55
CA ASP A 236 4.51 8.99 -29.03
C ASP A 236 3.58 10.00 -28.34
N GLY A 237 4.12 10.83 -27.44
CA GLY A 237 3.39 11.83 -26.67
C GLY A 237 2.65 11.29 -25.45
N SER A 238 2.72 9.98 -25.18
CA SER A 238 2.22 9.41 -23.92
C SER A 238 3.19 9.72 -22.77
N ARG A 239 2.64 9.76 -21.55
CA ARG A 239 3.42 9.95 -20.33
C ARG A 239 3.69 8.57 -19.72
N GLN A 240 4.96 8.28 -19.49
CA GLN A 240 5.40 7.13 -18.71
C GLN A 240 5.58 7.55 -17.26
N TRP A 241 5.19 6.69 -16.33
CA TRP A 241 5.32 6.94 -14.90
C TRP A 241 6.79 6.76 -14.48
N GLN A 242 7.23 7.36 -13.39
CA GLN A 242 8.59 7.23 -12.88
C GLN A 242 8.95 5.77 -12.56
N SER A 243 7.98 4.96 -12.17
CA SER A 243 8.12 3.53 -11.93
C SER A 243 8.27 2.72 -13.23
N ASP A 244 8.01 3.33 -14.40
CA ASP A 244 8.34 2.76 -15.72
C ASP A 244 9.79 3.01 -16.13
N SER A 245 10.49 3.90 -15.43
CA SER A 245 11.89 4.19 -15.73
C SER A 245 12.75 2.92 -15.67
N PRO A 246 13.81 2.81 -16.50
CA PRO A 246 14.70 1.66 -16.48
C PRO A 246 15.29 1.35 -15.10
N GLU A 247 15.60 2.39 -14.31
CA GLU A 247 16.14 2.23 -12.95
C GLU A 247 15.12 1.55 -12.03
N PHE A 248 13.87 2.03 -11.97
CA PHE A 248 12.87 1.46 -11.07
C PHE A 248 12.40 0.09 -11.55
N ARG A 249 12.28 -0.14 -12.86
CA ARG A 249 11.97 -1.47 -13.41
C ARG A 249 13.01 -2.51 -13.00
N ALA A 250 14.29 -2.19 -13.12
CA ALA A 250 15.37 -3.09 -12.69
C ALA A 250 15.36 -3.35 -11.18
N LEU A 251 14.97 -2.38 -10.36
CA LEU A 251 14.78 -2.56 -8.91
C LEU A 251 13.56 -3.43 -8.60
N TYR A 252 12.44 -3.19 -9.26
CA TYR A 252 11.21 -3.95 -9.12
C TYR A 252 11.42 -5.42 -9.50
N GLU A 253 12.13 -5.71 -10.60
CA GLU A 253 12.48 -7.08 -11.01
C GLU A 253 13.28 -7.83 -9.94
N GLN A 254 14.13 -7.15 -9.17
CA GLN A 254 14.84 -7.75 -8.03
C GLN A 254 13.90 -8.05 -6.85
N CYS A 255 12.79 -7.33 -6.74
CA CYS A 255 11.79 -7.48 -5.68
C CYS A 255 10.75 -8.57 -6.00
N VAL A 256 10.45 -8.81 -7.28
CA VAL A 256 9.45 -9.78 -7.74
C VAL A 256 9.54 -11.15 -7.05
N PRO A 257 10.71 -11.79 -6.89
CA PRO A 257 10.81 -13.10 -6.23
C PRO A 257 10.51 -13.08 -4.72
N HIS A 258 10.32 -11.91 -4.13
CA HIS A 258 10.23 -11.70 -2.69
C HIS A 258 8.89 -11.14 -2.23
N PHE A 259 7.99 -10.72 -3.13
CA PHE A 259 6.69 -10.20 -2.73
C PHE A 259 5.89 -11.20 -1.91
N ALA A 260 5.34 -10.73 -0.80
CA ALA A 260 4.49 -11.52 0.08
C ALA A 260 3.05 -11.69 -0.44
N SER A 261 2.67 -10.92 -1.46
CA SER A 261 1.33 -10.89 -2.06
C SER A 261 1.41 -10.79 -3.57
N ASP A 262 0.47 -11.43 -4.27
CA ASP A 262 0.34 -11.33 -5.73
C ASP A 262 -0.12 -9.94 -6.18
N PHE A 263 -0.64 -9.09 -5.27
CA PHE A 263 -1.11 -7.73 -5.57
C PHE A 263 -0.05 -6.89 -6.30
N HIS A 264 1.20 -6.96 -5.85
CA HIS A 264 2.31 -6.24 -6.47
C HIS A 264 2.90 -6.96 -7.69
N ILE A 265 2.39 -8.14 -8.05
CA ILE A 265 2.84 -8.94 -9.21
C ILE A 265 1.80 -8.89 -10.36
N THR A 266 0.56 -8.45 -10.08
CA THR A 266 -0.53 -8.49 -11.07
C THR A 266 -0.44 -7.41 -12.15
N GLY A 267 -0.72 -7.84 -13.39
CA GLY A 267 -1.18 -6.98 -14.49
C GLY A 267 -0.10 -6.20 -15.26
N ASP A 268 -0.48 -5.72 -16.44
CA ASP A 268 0.28 -4.81 -17.29
C ASP A 268 0.63 -3.53 -16.50
N ASP A 269 1.78 -3.54 -15.84
CA ASP A 269 2.39 -2.43 -15.10
C ASP A 269 1.72 -2.00 -13.78
N LEU A 270 0.43 -2.30 -13.57
CA LEU A 270 -0.32 -1.92 -12.36
C LEU A 270 0.38 -2.32 -11.05
N GLY A 271 0.81 -3.58 -10.91
CA GLY A 271 1.47 -4.04 -9.68
C GLY A 271 2.77 -3.29 -9.34
N ARG A 272 3.44 -2.72 -10.35
CA ARG A 272 4.66 -1.92 -10.16
C ARG A 272 4.34 -0.51 -9.68
N HIS A 273 3.32 0.13 -10.24
CA HIS A 273 2.84 1.44 -9.79
C HIS A 273 2.35 1.36 -8.33
N GLU A 274 1.55 0.33 -8.01
CA GLU A 274 1.09 0.08 -6.64
C GLU A 274 2.26 -0.18 -5.67
N PHE A 275 3.28 -0.91 -6.11
CA PHE A 275 4.47 -1.12 -5.28
C PHE A 275 5.25 0.17 -5.05
N PHE A 276 5.37 1.03 -6.05
CA PHE A 276 6.00 2.33 -5.90
C PHE A 276 5.28 3.15 -4.82
N ALA A 277 3.95 3.25 -4.91
CA ALA A 277 3.12 3.99 -3.96
C ALA A 277 3.20 3.43 -2.54
N ASP A 278 3.05 2.11 -2.36
CA ASP A 278 3.15 1.47 -1.04
C ASP A 278 4.56 1.58 -0.43
N ALA A 279 5.61 1.46 -1.26
CA ALA A 279 6.99 1.62 -0.79
C ALA A 279 7.25 3.07 -0.34
N PHE A 280 6.78 4.06 -1.10
CA PHE A 280 6.84 5.47 -0.69
C PHE A 280 6.11 5.67 0.65
N ALA A 281 4.87 5.20 0.76
CA ALA A 281 4.06 5.33 1.97
C ALA A 281 4.74 4.72 3.20
N ALA A 282 5.28 3.50 3.07
CA ALA A 282 5.98 2.81 4.15
C ALA A 282 7.25 3.56 4.61
N ILE A 283 7.99 4.17 3.68
CA ILE A 283 9.22 4.91 4.01
C ILE A 283 8.89 6.27 4.63
N ALA A 284 8.04 7.06 3.97
CA ALA A 284 7.66 8.40 4.40
C ALA A 284 6.96 8.41 5.77
N SER A 285 6.11 7.41 6.04
CA SER A 285 5.46 7.23 7.35
C SER A 285 6.37 6.57 8.41
N ARG A 286 7.65 6.31 8.10
CA ARG A 286 8.62 5.61 8.96
C ARG A 286 8.22 4.18 9.34
N GLN A 287 7.30 3.56 8.61
CA GLN A 287 6.87 2.17 8.76
C GLN A 287 7.75 1.20 7.95
N ARG A 288 9.08 1.32 8.10
CA ARG A 288 10.07 0.44 7.42
C ARG A 288 9.80 -1.07 7.60
N PRO A 289 9.32 -1.57 8.75
CA PRO A 289 8.92 -2.97 8.88
C PRO A 289 7.85 -3.40 7.86
N ALA A 290 6.89 -2.52 7.53
CA ALA A 290 5.87 -2.83 6.53
C ALA A 290 6.48 -3.08 5.14
N LEU A 291 7.50 -2.31 4.74
CA LEU A 291 8.25 -2.55 3.49
C LEU A 291 8.98 -3.90 3.50
N VAL A 292 9.57 -4.27 4.64
CA VAL A 292 10.23 -5.57 4.79
C VAL A 292 9.21 -6.71 4.71
N ASP A 293 8.04 -6.55 5.32
CA ASP A 293 6.95 -7.52 5.27
C ASP A 293 6.38 -7.67 3.85
N MET A 294 6.20 -6.57 3.11
CA MET A 294 5.80 -6.58 1.70
C MET A 294 6.76 -7.41 0.84
N LEU A 295 8.06 -7.38 1.17
CA LEU A 295 9.12 -8.14 0.49
C LEU A 295 9.45 -9.47 1.19
N GLY A 296 8.48 -10.07 1.90
CA GLY A 296 8.59 -11.42 2.43
C GLY A 296 9.71 -11.57 3.47
N GLY A 297 10.07 -10.49 4.16
CA GLY A 297 11.18 -10.47 5.11
C GLY A 297 12.56 -10.20 4.48
N ASN A 298 12.66 -9.97 3.17
CA ASN A 298 13.93 -9.73 2.49
C ASN A 298 14.46 -8.32 2.76
N THR A 299 15.26 -8.19 3.81
CA THR A 299 15.86 -6.92 4.23
C THR A 299 16.80 -6.30 3.20
N ARG A 300 17.48 -7.11 2.38
CA ARG A 300 18.40 -6.60 1.34
C ARG A 300 17.62 -5.92 0.22
N ALA A 301 16.54 -6.53 -0.25
CA ALA A 301 15.65 -5.93 -1.25
C ALA A 301 15.03 -4.63 -0.69
N ALA A 302 14.53 -4.66 0.55
CA ALA A 302 13.97 -3.47 1.21
C ALA A 302 14.99 -2.32 1.33
N LEU A 303 16.26 -2.61 1.63
CA LEU A 303 17.33 -1.60 1.67
C LEU A 303 17.59 -0.99 0.31
N ASN A 304 17.58 -1.76 -0.77
CA ASN A 304 17.74 -1.21 -2.12
C ASN A 304 16.60 -0.28 -2.50
N VAL A 305 15.36 -0.62 -2.10
CA VAL A 305 14.18 0.23 -2.30
C VAL A 305 14.30 1.52 -1.48
N MET A 306 14.66 1.43 -0.21
CA MET A 306 14.91 2.61 0.63
C MET A 306 16.00 3.52 0.04
N LEU A 307 17.09 2.95 -0.50
CA LEU A 307 18.15 3.73 -1.14
C LEU A 307 17.67 4.45 -2.41
N PHE A 308 16.77 3.84 -3.19
CA PHE A 308 16.18 4.51 -4.35
C PHE A 308 15.38 5.75 -3.92
N PHE A 309 14.43 5.60 -3.00
CA PHE A 309 13.62 6.72 -2.51
C PHE A 309 14.45 7.78 -1.77
N ASN A 310 15.49 7.36 -1.03
CA ASN A 310 16.40 8.31 -0.38
C ASN A 310 17.17 9.17 -1.38
N ARG A 311 17.72 8.56 -2.44
CA ARG A 311 18.43 9.30 -3.49
C ARG A 311 17.51 10.26 -4.26
N LYS A 312 16.27 9.83 -4.52
CA LYS A 312 15.33 10.56 -5.37
C LYS A 312 14.57 11.65 -4.60
N TYR A 313 14.16 11.38 -3.36
CA TYR A 313 13.23 12.20 -2.59
C TYR A 313 13.75 12.63 -1.20
N GLY A 314 14.89 12.11 -0.75
CA GLY A 314 15.52 12.50 0.52
C GLY A 314 14.84 11.93 1.78
N ILE A 315 13.99 10.90 1.63
CA ILE A 315 13.26 10.24 2.74
C ILE A 315 13.93 8.94 3.22
#